data_AF-A0AAV8E8E2-F1
#
_entry.id   AF-A0AAV8E8E2-F1
#
_cell.length_a   1.000
_cell.length_b   1.000
_cell.length_c   1.000
_cell.angle_alpha   90.00
_cell.angle_beta   90.00
_cell.angle_gamma   90.00
#
_symmetry.space_group_name_H-M   'P 1'
#
loop_
_entity.id
_entity.type
_entity.pdbx_description
1 polymer ?
#
loop_
_entity_poly.entity_id
_entity_poly.type
_entity_poly.pdbx_seq_one_letter_code
_entity_poly.pdbx_strand_id
1 'polypeptide(L)'
;MENNNCSAQNKEKHLNMEREQMSNGSVGTRDKLRRLKLEMGGRVCIPDTWGQESRLQDWANCTAFTGAYMPAGLASARAALAGESLKSSTLVRLDNRC
;
A
#
# COMPACT_ATOMS: atom_id res chain seq x y z
N MET A 1 44.70 11.06 -13.51
CA MET A 1 43.39 11.53 -13.03
C MET A 1 42.38 10.44 -13.36
N GLU A 2 42.23 9.44 -12.49
CA GLU A 2 41.31 8.32 -12.71
C GLU A 2 39.92 8.70 -12.20
N ASN A 3 39.06 9.10 -13.12
CA ASN A 3 37.68 9.40 -12.84
C ASN A 3 36.83 8.12 -12.98
N ASN A 4 36.19 7.79 -11.85
CA ASN A 4 34.83 7.26 -11.72
C ASN A 4 34.53 5.89 -12.33
N ASN A 5 34.10 4.94 -11.49
CA ASN A 5 32.67 4.55 -11.45
C ASN A 5 32.38 3.43 -10.40
N CYS A 6 32.79 3.61 -9.14
CA CYS A 6 32.46 2.66 -8.07
C CYS A 6 30.96 2.69 -7.71
N SER A 7 30.28 3.82 -7.90
CA SER A 7 28.88 4.02 -7.54
C SER A 7 27.89 3.32 -8.47
N ALA A 8 28.15 3.24 -9.79
CA ALA A 8 27.31 2.45 -10.69
C ALA A 8 27.56 0.95 -10.51
N GLN A 9 28.82 0.55 -10.32
CA GLN A 9 29.17 -0.85 -10.02
C GLN A 9 28.49 -1.34 -8.75
N ASN A 10 28.32 -0.48 -7.73
CA ASN A 10 27.65 -0.86 -6.49
C ASN A 10 26.11 -1.02 -6.66
N LYS A 11 25.48 -0.16 -7.48
CA LYS A 11 24.06 -0.31 -7.86
C LYS A 11 23.80 -1.56 -8.68
N GLU A 12 24.66 -1.85 -9.65
CA GLU A 12 24.53 -3.02 -10.52
C GLU A 12 24.75 -4.33 -9.75
N LYS A 13 25.70 -4.35 -8.81
CA LYS A 13 25.89 -5.47 -7.88
C LYS A 13 24.68 -5.71 -6.97
N HIS A 14 24.07 -4.65 -6.45
CA HIS A 14 22.86 -4.77 -5.61
C HIS A 14 21.66 -5.33 -6.39
N LEU A 15 21.45 -4.86 -7.62
CA LEU A 15 20.38 -5.33 -8.51
C LEU A 15 20.58 -6.80 -8.95
N ASN A 16 21.84 -7.21 -9.21
CA ASN A 16 22.16 -8.58 -9.58
C ASN A 16 22.01 -9.54 -8.39
N MET A 17 22.42 -9.12 -7.18
CA MET A 17 22.24 -9.89 -5.95
C MET A 17 20.74 -10.11 -5.61
N GLU A 18 19.88 -9.11 -5.86
CA GLU A 18 18.43 -9.22 -5.67
C GLU A 18 17.77 -10.14 -6.72
N ARG A 19 18.36 -10.24 -7.92
CA ARG A 19 17.90 -11.13 -9.00
C ARG A 19 18.24 -12.61 -8.72
N GLU A 20 19.42 -12.89 -8.17
CA GLU A 20 19.87 -14.26 -7.87
C GLU A 20 19.13 -14.91 -6.69
N GLN A 21 18.71 -14.11 -5.70
CA GLN A 21 17.92 -14.61 -4.54
C GLN A 21 16.49 -15.06 -4.89
N MET A 22 16.00 -14.77 -6.11
CA MET A 22 14.63 -15.04 -6.55
C MET A 22 14.44 -16.45 -7.17
N SER A 23 15.51 -17.22 -7.33
CA SER A 23 15.53 -18.44 -8.15
C SER A 23 15.34 -19.75 -7.37
N ASN A 24 15.29 -19.74 -6.03
CA ASN A 24 15.26 -20.99 -5.27
C ASN A 24 14.09 -21.06 -4.27
N GLY A 25 13.07 -21.84 -4.60
CA GLY A 25 11.93 -22.15 -3.73
C GLY A 25 10.59 -21.75 -4.35
N SER A 26 9.55 -22.57 -4.09
CA SER A 26 8.15 -22.31 -4.48
C SER A 26 7.79 -20.83 -4.32
N VAL A 27 7.69 -20.10 -5.44
CA VAL A 27 7.63 -18.64 -5.44
C VAL A 27 6.36 -18.19 -4.73
N GLY A 28 6.53 -17.72 -3.49
CA GLY A 28 5.45 -17.13 -2.71
C GLY A 28 4.90 -15.87 -3.39
N THR A 29 3.71 -15.43 -3.00
CA THR A 29 3.08 -14.19 -3.50
C THR A 29 4.01 -12.98 -3.39
N ARG A 30 4.81 -12.93 -2.32
CA ARG A 30 5.84 -11.90 -2.11
C ARG A 30 6.93 -11.91 -3.18
N ASP A 31 7.45 -13.08 -3.54
CA ASP A 31 8.55 -13.19 -4.51
C ASP A 31 8.06 -12.92 -5.94
N LYS A 32 6.80 -13.29 -6.24
CA LYS A 32 6.12 -12.89 -7.49
C LYS A 32 6.01 -11.37 -7.61
N LEU A 33 5.62 -10.69 -6.52
CA LEU A 33 5.52 -9.23 -6.51
C LEU A 33 6.90 -8.56 -6.63
N ARG A 34 7.93 -9.06 -5.94
CA ARG A 34 9.29 -8.52 -6.05
C ARG A 34 9.81 -8.62 -7.49
N ARG A 35 9.62 -9.77 -8.13
CA ARG A 35 9.95 -9.98 -9.55
C ARG A 35 9.21 -9.02 -10.48
N LEU A 36 7.89 -8.90 -10.33
CA LEU A 36 7.08 -8.01 -11.17
C LEU A 36 7.52 -6.54 -11.04
N LYS A 37 7.83 -6.07 -9.82
CA LYS A 37 8.33 -4.71 -9.59
C LYS A 37 9.66 -4.44 -10.32
N LEU A 38 10.56 -5.43 -10.32
CA LEU A 38 11.85 -5.32 -11.01
C LEU A 38 11.66 -5.36 -12.53
N GLU A 39 10.83 -6.28 -13.04
CA GLU A 39 10.58 -6.46 -14.47
C GLU A 39 9.87 -5.25 -15.08
N MET A 40 8.88 -4.69 -14.39
CA MET A 40 8.04 -3.60 -14.88
C MET A 40 8.57 -2.21 -14.56
N GLY A 41 9.62 -2.10 -13.74
CA GLY A 41 10.25 -0.83 -13.37
C GLY A 41 10.69 -0.04 -14.61
N GLY A 42 10.04 1.11 -14.85
CA GLY A 42 10.30 1.97 -16.01
C GLY A 42 9.72 1.50 -17.34
N ARG A 43 9.02 0.35 -17.38
CA ARG A 43 8.36 -0.18 -18.60
C ARG A 43 6.88 0.15 -18.68
N VAL A 44 6.27 0.54 -17.57
CA VAL A 44 4.84 0.91 -17.52
C VAL A 44 4.73 2.41 -17.62
N CYS A 45 4.02 2.88 -18.65
CA CYS A 45 3.59 4.26 -18.75
C CYS A 45 2.25 4.41 -18.03
N ILE A 46 2.11 5.47 -17.24
CA ILE A 46 0.81 5.89 -16.74
C ILE A 46 0.10 6.57 -17.92
N PRO A 47 -1.14 6.17 -18.26
CA PRO A 47 -1.90 6.85 -19.30
C PRO A 47 -2.13 8.33 -18.96
N ASP A 48 -2.18 9.18 -19.99
CA ASP A 48 -2.42 10.62 -19.82
C ASP A 48 -3.78 10.94 -19.20
N THR A 49 -4.75 10.02 -19.37
CA THR A 49 -6.11 10.12 -18.84
C THR A 49 -6.45 8.87 -18.05
N TRP A 50 -7.17 9.05 -16.95
CA TRP A 50 -7.67 7.97 -16.11
C TRP A 50 -9.06 7.50 -16.57
N GLY A 51 -9.81 8.34 -17.30
CA GLY A 51 -11.13 8.03 -17.84
C GLY A 51 -12.29 8.20 -16.84
N GLN A 52 -12.01 8.78 -15.67
CA GLN A 52 -12.99 9.10 -14.62
C GLN A 52 -12.83 10.54 -14.10
N GLU A 53 -12.30 11.42 -14.95
CA GLU A 53 -11.97 12.81 -14.64
C GLU A 53 -13.18 13.60 -14.12
N SER A 54 -14.39 13.24 -14.57
CA SER A 54 -15.64 13.86 -14.11
C SER A 54 -15.85 13.75 -12.59
N ARG A 55 -15.36 12.67 -11.96
CA ARG A 55 -15.54 12.42 -10.51
C ARG A 55 -14.63 13.28 -9.64
N LEU A 56 -13.59 13.91 -10.21
CA LEU A 56 -12.70 14.80 -9.46
C LEU A 56 -13.47 16.00 -8.88
N GLN A 57 -14.47 16.49 -9.61
CA GLN A 57 -15.33 17.58 -9.11
C GLN A 57 -16.16 17.14 -7.90
N ASP A 58 -16.72 15.93 -7.96
CA ASP A 58 -17.49 15.37 -6.84
C ASP A 58 -16.62 15.10 -5.62
N TRP A 59 -15.34 14.75 -5.82
CA TRP A 59 -14.39 14.49 -4.75
C TRP A 59 -13.85 15.80 -4.13
N ALA A 60 -13.69 16.84 -4.94
CA ALA A 60 -13.33 18.18 -4.45
C ALA A 60 -14.47 18.82 -3.64
N ASN A 61 -15.71 18.54 -4.02
CA ASN A 61 -16.90 18.94 -3.28
C ASN A 61 -17.12 17.97 -2.09
N CYS A 62 -16.37 18.15 -1.00
CA CYS A 62 -16.44 17.34 0.23
C CYS A 62 -17.87 17.10 0.76
N THR A 63 -18.85 17.97 0.44
CA THR A 63 -20.25 17.82 0.83
C THR A 63 -20.94 16.60 0.21
N ALA A 64 -20.55 16.20 -1.01
CA ALA A 64 -21.05 14.99 -1.67
C ALA A 64 -20.59 13.71 -0.91
N PHE A 65 -19.40 13.75 -0.32
CA PHE A 65 -18.87 12.66 0.50
C PHE A 65 -19.40 12.71 1.93
N THR A 66 -19.39 13.86 2.59
CA THR A 66 -19.78 13.92 4.01
C THR A 66 -21.26 13.64 4.23
N GLY A 67 -22.13 14.05 3.30
CA GLY A 67 -23.57 13.76 3.36
C GLY A 67 -23.89 12.27 3.20
N ALA A 68 -23.17 11.56 2.33
CA ALA A 68 -23.37 10.13 2.08
C ALA A 68 -22.62 9.21 3.06
N TYR A 69 -21.45 9.63 3.57
CA TYR A 69 -20.62 8.84 4.48
C TYR A 69 -20.94 9.04 5.96
N MET A 70 -21.78 10.02 6.30
CA MET A 70 -22.36 10.13 7.65
C MET A 70 -23.85 9.75 7.60
N PRO A 71 -24.20 8.48 7.31
CA PRO A 71 -25.56 8.04 7.53
C PRO A 71 -25.92 8.31 8.99
N ALA A 72 -27.16 8.71 9.26
CA ALA A 72 -27.59 9.16 10.59
C ALA A 72 -27.19 8.19 11.72
N GLY A 73 -27.04 6.90 11.40
CA GLY A 73 -26.62 5.85 12.34
C GLY A 73 -25.12 5.66 12.54
N LEU A 74 -24.20 6.26 11.75
CA LEU A 74 -22.76 6.00 11.89
C LEU A 74 -22.21 6.51 13.23
N ALA A 75 -22.65 7.69 13.67
CA ALA A 75 -22.28 8.22 14.97
C ALA A 75 -22.77 7.32 16.11
N SER A 76 -24.01 6.82 15.98
CA SER A 76 -24.60 5.88 16.95
C SER A 76 -23.89 4.53 16.96
N ALA A 77 -23.54 3.98 15.80
CA ALA A 77 -22.80 2.72 15.68
C ALA A 77 -21.39 2.82 16.30
N ARG A 78 -20.67 3.93 16.09
CA ARG A 78 -19.38 4.17 16.77
C ARG A 78 -19.54 4.24 18.28
N ALA A 79 -20.58 4.94 18.76
CA ALA A 79 -20.89 5.03 20.18
C ALA A 79 -21.26 3.67 20.79
N ALA A 80 -22.00 2.83 20.05
CA ALA A 80 -22.34 1.48 20.45
C ALA A 80 -21.09 0.60 20.58
N LEU A 81 -20.22 0.57 19.57
CA LEU A 81 -18.95 -0.18 19.61
C LEU A 81 -18.03 0.27 20.75
N ALA A 82 -17.89 1.58 20.97
CA ALA A 82 -17.11 2.12 22.08
C ALA A 82 -17.76 1.81 23.44
N GLY A 83 -19.09 1.84 23.52
CA GLY A 83 -19.83 1.50 24.72
C GLY A 83 -19.79 0.00 25.03
N GLU A 84 -19.78 -0.87 24.02
CA GLU A 84 -19.68 -2.32 24.15
C GLU A 84 -18.27 -2.77 24.50
N SER A 85 -17.22 -2.16 23.93
CA SER A 85 -15.83 -2.47 24.29
C SER A 85 -15.51 -2.14 25.74
N LEU A 86 -16.10 -1.07 26.29
CA LEU A 86 -15.98 -0.70 27.70
C LEU A 86 -16.81 -1.62 28.62
N LYS A 87 -17.97 -2.11 28.17
CA LYS A 87 -18.80 -3.07 28.94
C LYS A 87 -18.25 -4.49 28.89
N SER A 88 -17.56 -4.84 27.80
CA SER A 88 -16.84 -6.09 27.58
C SER A 88 -15.39 -5.98 28.06
N SER A 89 -15.11 -5.18 29.09
CA SER A 89 -13.80 -5.14 29.74
C SER A 89 -13.59 -6.37 30.64
N THR A 90 -13.67 -7.57 30.05
CA THR A 90 -12.65 -8.57 30.39
C THR A 90 -11.48 -8.24 29.47
N LEU A 91 -10.46 -7.58 30.02
CA LEU A 91 -9.23 -7.15 29.36
C LEU A 91 -8.71 -8.19 28.35
N VAL A 92 -9.08 -8.08 27.07
CA VAL A 92 -8.42 -8.83 26.00
C VAL A 92 -7.11 -8.12 25.72
N ARG A 93 -6.07 -8.53 26.44
CA ARG A 93 -4.68 -8.23 26.11
C ARG A 93 -4.39 -8.82 24.73
N LEU A 94 -4.51 -7.98 23.71
CA LEU A 94 -3.96 -8.26 22.39
C LEU A 94 -2.44 -8.20 22.51
N ASP A 95 -1.84 -9.30 22.96
CA ASP A 95 -0.39 -9.47 22.88
C ASP A 95 -0.02 -9.70 21.42
N ASN A 96 0.58 -8.67 20.82
CA ASN A 96 1.12 -8.74 19.48
C ASN A 96 2.35 -9.65 19.49
N ARG A 97 2.18 -10.92 19.11
CA ARG A 97 3.30 -11.85 18.93
C ARG A 97 3.83 -11.70 17.50
N CYS A 98 4.96 -11.02 17.40
CA CYS A 98 5.83 -11.03 16.23
C CYS A 98 6.48 -12.41 16.03
#